data_AF-A0A317HG89-F1
#
_entry.id   AF-A0A317HG89-F1
#
_cell.length_a   1.000
_cell.length_b   1.000
_cell.length_c   1.000
_cell.angle_alpha   90.00
_cell.angle_beta   90.00
_cell.angle_gamma   90.00
#
_symmetry.space_group_name_H-M   'P 1'
#
loop_
_entity.id
_entity.type
_entity.pdbx_description
1 polymer ?
#
loop_
_entity_poly.entity_id
_entity_poly.type
_entity_poly.pdbx_seq_one_letter_code
_entity_poly.pdbx_strand_id
1 'polypeptide(L)'
;MSLLMVSSAMATAQTTVLLPDTSQTTTLTANVSEQARVTVPAGVTFNVTDLAASTAASAASVSISNIALASATKQLKVSLQANAASFTPPVGGATTWSAGDVSWNAAAWTSATGSAGTLSNSSYNAVATCDADAGSCNSTALVFTLAAKGTVKRSGNHTLVVTWKIESIGS
;
A
#
# COMPACT_ATOMS: atom_id res chain seq x y z
N MET A 1 -52.48 40.05 -6.25
CA MET A 1 -51.02 39.78 -6.14
C MET A 1 -50.78 39.34 -4.71
N SER A 2 -50.69 38.03 -4.49
CA SER A 2 -50.50 37.42 -3.16
C SER A 2 -49.08 36.89 -3.11
N LEU A 3 -48.30 37.24 -2.10
CA LEU A 3 -46.95 36.72 -1.88
C LEU A 3 -46.83 36.24 -0.43
N LEU A 4 -46.62 34.93 -0.28
CA LEU A 4 -46.49 34.21 0.98
C LEU A 4 -45.21 34.61 1.74
N MET A 5 -45.32 34.85 3.05
CA MET A 5 -44.20 34.74 3.98
C MET A 5 -44.25 33.34 4.63
N VAL A 6 -43.20 32.55 4.46
CA VAL A 6 -42.97 31.29 5.18
C VAL A 6 -42.13 31.61 6.40
N SER A 7 -42.70 31.50 7.59
CA SER A 7 -41.97 31.57 8.85
C SER A 7 -41.41 30.19 9.21
N SER A 8 -40.09 30.10 9.36
CA SER A 8 -39.38 28.94 9.86
C SER A 8 -39.63 28.76 11.35
N ALA A 9 -40.35 27.69 11.72
CA ALA A 9 -40.52 27.32 13.12
C ALA A 9 -39.23 26.69 13.66
N MET A 10 -38.60 27.34 14.65
CA MET A 10 -37.59 26.68 15.48
C MET A 10 -38.29 25.74 16.46
N ALA A 11 -38.00 24.45 16.36
CA ALA A 11 -38.43 23.48 17.36
C ALA A 11 -37.50 23.60 18.59
N THR A 12 -37.98 24.25 19.64
CA THR A 12 -37.35 24.22 20.96
C THR A 12 -38.04 23.16 21.81
N ALA A 13 -37.31 22.08 22.13
CA ALA A 13 -37.74 21.14 23.16
C ALA A 13 -37.34 21.74 24.52
N GLN A 14 -38.30 22.28 25.26
CA GLN A 14 -38.09 22.77 26.62
C GLN A 14 -38.89 21.91 27.61
N THR A 15 -38.19 21.23 28.50
CA THR A 15 -38.77 20.47 29.62
C THR A 15 -38.46 21.17 30.93
N THR A 16 -39.49 21.44 31.73
CA THR A 16 -39.39 21.89 33.12
C THR A 16 -38.81 20.77 33.99
N VAL A 17 -37.77 21.07 34.77
CA VAL A 17 -37.11 20.13 35.70
C VAL A 17 -37.53 20.44 37.13
N LEU A 18 -38.18 19.50 37.81
CA LEU A 18 -38.36 19.49 39.27
C LEU A 18 -37.13 18.83 39.92
N LEU A 19 -36.56 19.42 40.97
CA LEU A 19 -35.34 18.87 41.62
C LEU A 19 -35.56 18.52 43.10
N PRO A 20 -35.70 17.23 43.46
CA PRO A 20 -34.56 16.47 44.00
C PRO A 20 -33.52 16.24 42.87
N ASP A 21 -32.24 16.44 43.18
CA ASP A 21 -31.09 16.40 42.26
C ASP A 21 -31.24 15.47 41.02
N THR A 22 -31.32 16.03 39.81
CA THR A 22 -31.36 15.27 38.56
C THR A 22 -30.15 15.60 37.68
N SER A 23 -29.20 14.67 37.60
CA SER A 23 -28.10 14.73 36.64
C SER A 23 -28.55 14.34 35.22
N GLN A 24 -27.95 14.96 34.19
CA GLN A 24 -28.13 14.58 32.77
C GLN A 24 -26.79 14.15 32.16
N THR A 25 -26.84 13.18 31.23
CA THR A 25 -25.65 12.65 30.54
C THR A 25 -25.60 13.12 29.09
N THR A 26 -24.40 13.50 28.62
CA THR A 26 -24.12 13.83 27.21
C THR A 26 -23.22 12.75 26.62
N THR A 27 -23.54 12.27 25.41
CA THR A 27 -22.66 11.36 24.65
C THR A 27 -21.81 12.15 23.67
N LEU A 28 -20.50 11.96 23.72
CA LEU A 28 -19.55 12.52 22.75
C LEU A 28 -19.08 11.38 21.84
N THR A 29 -19.16 11.57 20.52
CA THR A 29 -18.78 10.55 19.52
C THR A 29 -17.64 11.07 18.64
N ALA A 30 -16.58 10.27 18.52
CA ALA A 30 -15.53 10.46 17.51
C ALA A 30 -15.68 9.39 16.43
N ASN A 31 -15.67 9.81 15.15
CA ASN A 31 -15.65 8.90 14.01
C ASN A 31 -14.23 8.81 13.44
N VAL A 32 -13.71 7.59 13.32
CA VAL A 32 -12.40 7.28 12.73
C VAL A 32 -12.64 6.41 11.50
N SER A 33 -12.15 6.84 10.34
CA SER A 33 -12.19 6.03 9.11
C SER A 33 -11.01 5.05 9.08
N GLU A 34 -11.12 3.98 8.28
CA GLU A 34 -9.97 3.12 8.02
C GLU A 34 -8.83 3.95 7.42
N GLN A 35 -7.65 3.86 8.03
CA GLN A 35 -6.51 4.68 7.64
C GLN A 35 -5.19 4.00 7.98
N ALA A 36 -4.15 4.36 7.23
CA ALA A 36 -2.77 3.99 7.50
C ALA A 36 -1.84 5.01 6.84
N ARG A 37 -0.65 5.20 7.41
CA ARG A 37 0.44 5.95 6.79
C ARG A 37 1.42 4.97 6.16
N VAL A 38 1.61 5.07 4.85
CA VAL A 38 2.42 4.12 4.08
C VAL A 38 3.67 4.79 3.55
N THR A 39 4.81 4.11 3.63
CA THR A 39 6.06 4.48 2.98
C THR A 39 6.61 3.25 2.25
N VAL A 40 6.74 3.38 0.94
CA VAL A 40 7.32 2.35 0.04
C VAL A 40 8.57 2.91 -0.64
N PRO A 41 9.44 2.05 -1.19
CA PRO A 41 10.61 2.50 -1.93
C PRO A 41 10.20 3.35 -3.14
N ALA A 42 10.84 4.52 -3.30
CA ALA A 42 10.63 5.38 -4.47
C ALA A 42 11.26 4.80 -5.74
N GLY A 43 12.25 3.91 -5.59
CA GLY A 43 12.91 3.22 -6.70
C GLY A 43 13.78 2.07 -6.19
N VAL A 44 14.08 1.13 -7.09
CA VAL A 44 14.99 0.02 -6.87
C VAL A 44 15.94 -0.02 -8.07
N THR A 45 17.25 0.00 -7.81
CA THR A 45 18.28 0.01 -8.85
C THR A 45 19.05 -1.30 -8.85
N PHE A 46 19.18 -1.90 -10.03
CA PHE A 46 20.03 -3.06 -10.27
C PHE A 46 21.32 -2.61 -10.96
N ASN A 47 22.46 -2.78 -10.30
CA ASN A 47 23.77 -2.45 -10.88
C ASN A 47 24.32 -3.69 -11.60
N VAL A 48 23.85 -3.92 -12.83
CA VAL A 48 24.20 -5.12 -13.61
C VAL A 48 25.62 -4.99 -14.17
N THR A 49 26.54 -5.82 -13.68
CA THR A 49 27.94 -5.88 -14.14
C THR A 49 28.23 -7.09 -15.02
N ASP A 50 27.42 -8.15 -14.91
CA ASP A 50 27.46 -9.35 -15.74
C ASP A 50 26.05 -9.73 -16.18
N LEU A 51 25.82 -9.75 -17.49
CA LEU A 51 24.52 -10.09 -18.08
C LEU A 51 24.20 -11.59 -18.02
N ALA A 52 25.19 -12.45 -17.72
CA ALA A 52 25.00 -13.89 -17.57
C ALA A 52 24.62 -14.31 -16.13
N ALA A 53 24.65 -13.38 -15.18
CA ALA A 53 24.31 -13.63 -13.77
C ALA A 53 23.09 -12.83 -13.32
N SER A 54 22.33 -13.37 -12.37
CA SER A 54 21.25 -12.63 -11.71
C SER A 54 21.83 -11.53 -10.82
N THR A 55 21.17 -10.38 -10.77
CA THR A 55 21.61 -9.21 -10.00
C THR A 55 20.63 -8.93 -8.88
N ALA A 56 21.08 -9.02 -7.62
CA ALA A 56 20.31 -8.55 -6.48
C ALA A 56 20.49 -7.04 -6.30
N ALA A 57 19.38 -6.33 -6.02
CA ALA A 57 19.43 -4.93 -5.62
C ALA A 57 19.78 -4.80 -4.12
N SER A 58 20.13 -3.59 -3.69
CA SER A 58 20.20 -3.27 -2.26
C SER A 58 18.86 -3.52 -1.57
N ALA A 59 18.91 -3.91 -0.29
CA ALA A 59 17.70 -4.12 0.49
C ALA A 59 16.86 -2.85 0.58
N ALA A 60 15.57 -2.99 0.30
CA ALA A 60 14.58 -1.94 0.38
C ALA A 60 13.70 -2.11 1.62
N SER A 61 13.06 -1.02 2.04
CA SER A 61 12.17 -1.00 3.20
C SER A 61 10.75 -0.61 2.84
N VAL A 62 9.79 -1.26 3.48
CA VAL A 62 8.37 -0.86 3.48
C VAL A 62 7.98 -0.62 4.93
N SER A 63 7.31 0.49 5.21
CA SER A 63 6.83 0.82 6.55
C SER A 63 5.39 1.32 6.48
N ILE A 64 4.54 0.75 7.33
CA ILE A 64 3.15 1.15 7.50
C ILE A 64 2.93 1.42 8.98
N SER A 65 2.41 2.60 9.32
CA SER A 65 2.14 3.02 10.69
C SER A 65 0.74 3.64 10.82
N ASN A 66 0.30 3.83 12.06
CA ASN A 66 -1.01 4.42 12.38
C ASN A 66 -2.16 3.66 11.69
N ILE A 67 -2.07 2.33 11.69
CA ILE A 67 -3.07 1.46 11.11
C ILE A 67 -4.30 1.50 12.02
N ALA A 68 -5.44 1.87 11.47
CA ALA A 68 -6.75 1.73 12.08
C ALA A 68 -7.67 1.07 11.04
N LEU A 69 -8.15 -0.14 11.33
CA LEU A 69 -9.07 -0.89 10.47
C LEU A 69 -10.43 -1.03 11.17
N ALA A 70 -11.48 -1.35 10.40
CA ALA A 70 -12.85 -1.38 10.91
C ALA A 70 -13.10 -2.51 11.93
N SER A 71 -12.26 -3.55 11.95
CA SER A 71 -12.35 -4.67 12.88
C SER A 71 -10.95 -5.22 13.20
N ALA A 72 -10.82 -5.86 14.37
CA ALA A 72 -9.58 -6.48 14.84
C ALA A 72 -9.17 -7.72 14.01
N THR A 73 -10.08 -8.26 13.20
CA THR A 73 -9.87 -9.41 12.32
C THR A 73 -9.37 -9.02 10.94
N LYS A 74 -9.48 -7.73 10.57
CA LYS A 74 -8.97 -7.23 9.30
C LYS A 74 -7.46 -7.08 9.30
N GLN A 75 -6.90 -7.16 8.10
CA GLN A 75 -5.46 -7.06 7.84
C GLN A 75 -5.21 -6.09 6.69
N LEU A 76 -4.00 -5.52 6.65
CA LEU A 76 -3.51 -4.81 5.47
C LEU A 76 -2.68 -5.73 4.59
N LYS A 77 -3.07 -5.86 3.32
CA LYS A 77 -2.29 -6.55 2.28
C LYS A 77 -1.50 -5.55 1.46
N VAL A 78 -0.21 -5.81 1.31
CA VAL A 78 0.71 -5.06 0.45
C VAL A 78 0.97 -5.88 -0.80
N SER A 79 0.73 -5.30 -1.97
CA SER A 79 0.94 -5.97 -3.26
C SER A 79 1.64 -5.06 -4.27
N LEU A 80 2.25 -5.65 -5.29
CA LEU A 80 3.02 -4.95 -6.32
C LEU A 80 2.66 -5.46 -7.73
N GLN A 81 2.59 -4.56 -8.70
CA GLN A 81 2.38 -4.87 -10.12
C GLN A 81 3.29 -4.00 -10.99
N ALA A 82 3.78 -4.54 -12.11
CA ALA A 82 4.45 -3.75 -13.16
C ALA A 82 3.45 -3.01 -14.03
N ASN A 83 3.76 -1.76 -14.38
CA ASN A 83 2.91 -0.96 -15.25
C ASN A 83 3.06 -1.32 -16.74
N ALA A 84 4.08 -2.12 -17.09
CA ALA A 84 4.33 -2.60 -18.43
C ALA A 84 4.92 -4.02 -18.40
N ALA A 85 4.78 -4.76 -19.52
CA ALA A 85 5.31 -6.12 -19.63
C ALA A 85 6.84 -6.20 -19.72
N SER A 86 7.51 -5.09 -20.04
CA SER A 86 8.96 -5.02 -20.24
C SER A 86 9.51 -3.66 -19.87
N PHE A 87 10.78 -3.62 -19.52
CA PHE A 87 11.51 -2.40 -19.24
C PHE A 87 11.67 -1.57 -20.52
N THR A 88 11.58 -0.25 -20.44
CA THR A 88 11.94 0.66 -21.53
C THR A 88 13.46 0.65 -21.69
N PRO A 89 14.01 0.21 -22.83
CA PRO A 89 15.45 0.22 -23.07
C PRO A 89 15.96 1.65 -23.34
N PRO A 90 17.27 1.92 -23.16
CA PRO A 90 17.87 3.21 -23.48
C PRO A 90 17.88 3.52 -24.99
N VAL A 91 17.77 2.48 -25.83
CA VAL A 91 17.64 2.60 -27.29
C VAL A 91 16.36 1.90 -27.71
N GLY A 92 15.48 2.62 -28.42
CA GLY A 92 14.18 2.09 -28.85
C GLY A 92 14.30 0.76 -29.62
N GLY A 93 13.45 -0.21 -29.26
CA GLY A 93 13.42 -1.54 -29.88
C GLY A 93 14.54 -2.49 -29.46
N ALA A 94 15.49 -2.07 -28.63
CA ALA A 94 16.53 -2.97 -28.14
C ALA A 94 15.96 -4.03 -27.16
N THR A 95 16.60 -5.21 -27.15
CA THR A 95 16.31 -6.26 -26.17
C THR A 95 16.53 -5.74 -24.75
N THR A 96 15.60 -6.11 -23.87
CA THR A 96 15.50 -5.62 -22.49
C THR A 96 14.86 -6.68 -21.60
N TRP A 97 14.85 -6.47 -20.28
CA TRP A 97 14.19 -7.35 -19.33
C TRP A 97 12.66 -7.27 -19.43
N SER A 98 12.02 -8.40 -19.15
CA SER A 98 10.57 -8.47 -18.94
C SER A 98 10.23 -8.14 -17.48
N ALA A 99 8.96 -7.81 -17.19
CA ALA A 99 8.51 -7.71 -15.79
C ALA A 99 8.74 -9.02 -15.04
N GLY A 100 8.48 -10.16 -15.67
CA GLY A 100 8.68 -11.50 -15.09
C GLY A 100 10.13 -11.85 -14.79
N ASP A 101 11.10 -11.06 -15.28
CA ASP A 101 12.52 -11.23 -14.95
C ASP A 101 12.85 -10.65 -13.56
N VAL A 102 11.92 -9.94 -12.91
CA VAL A 102 12.09 -9.38 -11.55
C VAL A 102 11.37 -10.26 -10.53
N SER A 103 12.06 -10.62 -9.46
CA SER A 103 11.51 -11.35 -8.30
C SER A 103 11.91 -10.68 -6.99
N TRP A 104 11.28 -11.07 -5.89
CA TRP A 104 11.65 -10.65 -4.53
C TRP A 104 11.60 -11.82 -3.56
N ASN A 105 12.38 -11.70 -2.48
CA ASN A 105 12.38 -12.65 -1.37
C ASN A 105 11.17 -12.46 -0.44
N ALA A 106 10.85 -13.51 0.33
CA ALA A 106 10.00 -13.38 1.51
C ALA A 106 10.84 -12.74 2.64
N ALA A 107 10.95 -11.41 2.61
CA ALA A 107 11.73 -10.66 3.61
C ALA A 107 11.28 -10.95 5.04
N ALA A 108 12.15 -10.71 6.02
CA ALA A 108 11.72 -10.65 7.41
C ALA A 108 10.86 -9.40 7.61
N TRP A 109 9.70 -9.56 8.26
CA TRP A 109 8.79 -8.48 8.61
C TRP A 109 8.56 -8.43 10.12
N THR A 110 8.27 -7.23 10.63
CA THR A 110 7.72 -7.02 11.96
C THR A 110 6.20 -6.87 11.83
N SER A 111 5.45 -7.64 12.62
CA SER A 111 3.97 -7.63 12.66
C SER A 111 3.32 -7.88 11.29
N ALA A 112 3.94 -8.73 10.47
CA ALA A 112 3.43 -9.15 9.17
C ALA A 112 4.11 -10.44 8.73
N THR A 113 3.49 -11.10 7.76
CA THR A 113 4.09 -12.22 7.02
C THR A 113 4.46 -11.76 5.61
N GLY A 114 5.75 -11.87 5.27
CA GLY A 114 6.26 -11.60 3.93
C GLY A 114 6.00 -12.77 2.96
N SER A 115 5.82 -12.46 1.69
CA SER A 115 5.67 -13.44 0.61
C SER A 115 6.71 -13.19 -0.47
N ALA A 116 7.40 -14.24 -0.90
CA ALA A 116 8.22 -14.20 -2.11
C ALA A 116 7.30 -14.13 -3.34
N GLY A 117 7.83 -13.60 -4.44
CA GLY A 117 7.06 -13.53 -5.68
C GLY A 117 7.87 -13.05 -6.88
N THR A 118 7.21 -13.09 -8.02
CA THR A 118 7.71 -12.58 -9.30
C THR A 118 6.80 -11.46 -9.76
N LEU A 119 7.37 -10.43 -10.37
CA LEU A 119 6.63 -9.27 -10.83
C LEU A 119 5.80 -9.64 -12.06
N SER A 120 4.55 -9.18 -12.09
CA SER A 120 3.61 -9.38 -13.18
C SER A 120 3.08 -8.03 -13.65
N ASN A 121 2.78 -7.91 -14.95
CA ASN A 121 2.07 -6.75 -15.48
C ASN A 121 0.56 -6.99 -15.60
N SER A 122 0.06 -8.19 -15.31
CA SER A 122 -1.36 -8.55 -15.41
C SER A 122 -2.07 -8.70 -14.06
N SER A 123 -1.32 -8.75 -12.95
CA SER A 123 -1.87 -8.95 -11.61
C SER A 123 -1.03 -8.28 -10.53
N TYR A 124 -1.69 -7.87 -9.44
CA TYR A 124 -1.02 -7.50 -8.19
C TYR A 124 -0.62 -8.77 -7.44
N ASN A 125 0.67 -8.94 -7.21
CA ASN A 125 1.21 -10.07 -6.46
C ASN A 125 1.55 -9.62 -5.04
N ALA A 126 1.18 -10.43 -4.05
CA ALA A 126 1.35 -10.08 -2.65
C ALA A 126 2.84 -10.04 -2.26
N VAL A 127 3.22 -8.99 -1.54
CA VAL A 127 4.56 -8.82 -0.95
C VAL A 127 4.52 -9.12 0.55
N ALA A 128 3.45 -8.71 1.23
CA ALA A 128 3.22 -9.03 2.64
C ALA A 128 1.76 -8.86 3.04
N THR A 129 1.39 -9.49 4.15
CA THR A 129 0.12 -9.24 4.85
C THR A 129 0.44 -8.93 6.30
N CYS A 130 0.01 -7.77 6.77
CA CYS A 130 0.18 -7.37 8.17
C CYS A 130 -0.69 -8.23 9.09
N ASP A 131 -0.22 -8.47 10.30
CA ASP A 131 -0.98 -9.23 11.28
C ASP A 131 -2.30 -8.52 11.59
N ALA A 132 -3.32 -9.29 11.96
CA ALA A 132 -4.62 -8.73 12.32
C ALA A 132 -4.47 -7.84 13.57
N ASP A 133 -5.21 -6.73 13.62
CA ASP A 133 -5.16 -5.72 14.69
C ASP A 133 -3.76 -5.07 14.91
N ALA A 134 -2.83 -5.20 13.96
CA ALA A 134 -1.52 -4.57 14.07
C ALA A 134 -1.61 -3.05 13.83
N GLY A 135 -1.14 -2.25 14.79
CA GLY A 135 -1.04 -0.78 14.65
C GLY A 135 0.08 -0.29 13.71
N SER A 136 1.02 -1.19 13.38
CA SER A 136 2.10 -0.95 12.40
C SER A 136 2.67 -2.27 11.90
N CYS A 137 3.29 -2.25 10.71
CA CYS A 137 4.04 -3.36 10.14
C CYS A 137 5.15 -2.83 9.23
N ASN A 138 6.30 -3.52 9.19
CA ASN A 138 7.44 -3.06 8.41
C ASN A 138 8.40 -4.18 8.00
N SER A 139 9.22 -3.91 6.99
CA SER A 139 10.40 -4.70 6.63
C SER A 139 11.56 -3.78 6.22
N THR A 140 12.78 -4.25 6.45
CA THR A 140 14.04 -3.61 6.02
C THR A 140 14.88 -4.52 5.13
N ALA A 141 14.39 -5.72 4.81
CA ALA A 141 15.15 -6.79 4.16
C ALA A 141 14.50 -7.27 2.85
N LEU A 142 13.68 -6.41 2.21
CA LEU A 142 13.06 -6.72 0.93
C LEU A 142 14.08 -6.54 -0.19
N VAL A 143 14.55 -7.66 -0.75
CA VAL A 143 15.55 -7.70 -1.80
C VAL A 143 14.89 -8.14 -3.09
N PHE A 144 14.95 -7.27 -4.08
CA PHE A 144 14.57 -7.61 -5.45
C PHE A 144 15.76 -8.22 -6.18
N THR A 145 15.49 -9.17 -7.05
CA THR A 145 16.48 -9.82 -7.92
C THR A 145 16.00 -9.73 -9.37
N LEU A 146 16.89 -9.23 -10.24
CA LEU A 146 16.72 -9.22 -11.69
C LEU A 146 17.45 -10.43 -12.29
N ALA A 147 16.74 -11.23 -13.08
CA ALA A 147 17.32 -12.40 -13.74
C ALA A 147 18.39 -12.02 -14.77
N ALA A 148 19.34 -12.93 -14.96
CA ALA A 148 20.33 -12.84 -16.04
C ALA A 148 19.65 -12.70 -17.42
N LYS A 149 20.25 -11.91 -18.30
CA LYS A 149 19.78 -11.75 -19.68
C LYS A 149 20.91 -11.43 -20.66
N GLY A 150 21.70 -12.45 -21.00
CA GLY A 150 22.84 -12.35 -21.90
C GLY A 150 22.52 -11.85 -23.32
N THR A 151 21.24 -11.80 -23.71
CA THR A 151 20.79 -11.25 -24.99
C THR A 151 20.70 -9.72 -25.01
N VAL A 152 20.76 -9.05 -23.86
CA VAL A 152 20.85 -7.57 -23.80
C VAL A 152 22.21 -7.12 -24.34
N LYS A 153 22.22 -6.09 -25.19
CA LYS A 153 23.44 -5.61 -25.87
C LYS A 153 23.66 -4.10 -25.76
N ARG A 154 22.80 -3.40 -25.03
CA ARG A 154 22.84 -1.94 -24.90
C ARG A 154 23.06 -1.61 -23.43
N SER A 155 24.07 -0.80 -23.16
CA SER A 155 24.30 -0.20 -21.86
C SER A 155 23.39 1.01 -21.67
N GLY A 156 23.15 1.37 -20.41
CA GLY A 156 22.33 2.51 -20.03
C GLY A 156 21.14 2.10 -19.18
N ASN A 157 20.23 3.04 -18.96
CA ASN A 157 19.10 2.80 -18.06
C ASN A 157 18.00 2.02 -18.79
N HIS A 158 17.73 0.83 -18.29
CA HIS A 158 16.50 0.10 -18.57
C HIS A 158 15.54 0.41 -17.41
N THR A 159 14.37 0.97 -17.70
CA THR A 159 13.44 1.43 -16.64
C THR A 159 12.10 0.71 -16.72
N LEU A 160 11.55 0.36 -15.56
CA LEU A 160 10.19 -0.18 -15.43
C LEU A 160 9.52 0.51 -14.25
N VAL A 161 8.31 1.03 -14.48
CA VAL A 161 7.48 1.60 -13.41
C VAL A 161 6.65 0.48 -12.78
N VAL A 162 6.53 0.52 -11.47
CA VAL A 162 5.71 -0.40 -10.68
C VAL A 162 4.70 0.38 -9.84
N THR A 163 3.58 -0.26 -9.53
CA THR A 163 2.51 0.29 -8.69
C THR A 163 2.35 -0.57 -7.45
N TRP A 164 2.44 0.06 -6.28
CA TRP A 164 2.13 -0.57 -5.01
C TRP A 164 0.64 -0.42 -4.69
N LYS A 165 0.01 -1.49 -4.22
CA LYS A 165 -1.38 -1.50 -3.75
C LYS A 165 -1.42 -1.90 -2.29
N ILE A 166 -2.16 -1.11 -1.51
CA ILE A 166 -2.41 -1.31 -0.08
C ILE A 166 -3.91 -1.46 0.09
N GLU A 167 -4.36 -2.60 0.60
CA GLU A 167 -5.78 -2.92 0.71
C GLU A 167 -6.10 -3.55 2.08
N SER A 168 -7.21 -3.12 2.66
CA SER A 168 -7.82 -3.78 3.83
C SER A 168 -8.51 -5.06 3.35
N ILE A 169 -8.21 -6.19 3.99
CA ILE A 169 -8.77 -7.50 3.67
C ILE A 169 -9.34 -8.16 4.94
N GLY A 170 -10.24 -9.13 4.74
CA GLY A 170 -10.94 -9.80 5.82
C GLY A 170 -12.28 -9.15 6.16
N SER A 171 -12.94 -9.70 7.19
CA SER A 171 -14.24 -9.28 7.71
C SER A 171 -14.12 -8.90 9.17
#